data_AF-A0A239L9A5-F1
#
_entry.id   AF-A0A239L9A5-F1
#
_cell.length_a   1.000
_cell.length_b   1.000
_cell.length_c   1.000
_cell.angle_alpha   90.00
_cell.angle_beta   90.00
_cell.angle_gamma   90.00
#
_symmetry.space_group_name_H-M   'P 1'
#
loop_
_entity.id
_entity.type
_entity.pdbx_description
1 polymer ?
#
loop_
_entity_poly.entity_id
_entity_poly.type
_entity_poly.pdbx_seq_one_letter_code
_entity_poly.pdbx_strand_id
1 'polypeptide(L)'
;MDQPIEQTAPATPDLQAAASVLRDYRARYKASARLTESDPAYVDPRACIRDAVARAEQAAEAETPALSAALWSALVERKGATEFDWTCAAFHALENDDFALAQSRAARALARVSNDLGAQAILHQAQRGGAADVGFTGRFCDAPFRTIETAPGGDVYFCCPAWLPKPIGNLGDDSAEAIWNSAAARDIRASIHDGSYRYCSRSHCPKLSGNSLPETTELTHARMAEIAQSEATALEDMPERLVLSHDRSCNLSCPTCRSELVLARKEEQKRLNALADRVLFPLMGRARRVRLTGSGDPFGSAHFQYVLRRLRDIENPNLKIDLQTNGVLLTPALWERLGLEGRVDQMLVSADAATPETYAELRRGATFDQLLRALDFIAELRRDNRIRVFRLDFVVQARNFREMPAFAELARSLGCDGVKFQMVRNWGTFTPEEFSAADIGRHDHPEHGAFRAVLEEPVLQSPGVEVWGLRL
;
A
#
# COMPACT_ATOMS: atom_id res chain seq x y z
N MET A 1 -1.23 -18.53 -52.37
CA MET A 1 -2.27 -17.50 -52.57
C MET A 1 -2.92 -17.36 -51.21
N ASP A 2 -2.23 -16.64 -50.32
CA ASP A 2 -2.65 -16.47 -48.93
C ASP A 2 -3.64 -15.31 -48.88
N GLN A 3 -4.89 -15.61 -48.54
CA GLN A 3 -5.85 -14.58 -48.19
C GLN A 3 -5.48 -14.01 -46.82
N PRO A 4 -5.56 -12.68 -46.63
CA PRO A 4 -5.43 -12.11 -45.29
C PRO A 4 -6.62 -12.59 -44.47
N ILE A 5 -6.35 -13.19 -43.30
CA ILE A 5 -7.39 -13.44 -42.29
C ILE A 5 -7.85 -12.06 -41.82
N GLU A 6 -8.98 -11.62 -42.35
CA GLU A 6 -9.65 -10.40 -41.94
C GLU A 6 -10.05 -10.59 -40.47
N GLN A 7 -9.42 -9.85 -39.56
CA GLN A 7 -9.81 -9.80 -38.15
C GLN A 7 -11.18 -9.10 -38.08
N THR A 8 -12.26 -9.86 -38.28
CA THR A 8 -13.62 -9.35 -38.18
C THR A 8 -13.89 -8.98 -36.73
N ALA A 9 -14.19 -7.70 -36.46
CA ALA A 9 -14.62 -7.25 -35.15
C ALA A 9 -15.84 -8.07 -34.68
N PRO A 10 -15.95 -8.40 -33.38
CA PRO A 10 -17.07 -9.20 -32.87
C PRO A 10 -18.40 -8.50 -33.15
N ALA A 11 -19.46 -9.28 -33.41
CA ALA A 11 -20.78 -8.69 -33.61
C ALA A 11 -21.23 -8.00 -32.32
N THR A 12 -21.96 -6.88 -32.46
CA THR A 12 -22.45 -6.09 -31.30
C THR A 12 -23.22 -6.93 -30.27
N PRO A 13 -24.07 -7.90 -30.64
CA PRO A 13 -24.74 -8.79 -29.67
C PRO A 13 -23.77 -9.67 -28.88
N ASP A 14 -22.77 -10.24 -29.52
CA ASP A 14 -21.78 -11.14 -28.90
C ASP A 14 -20.95 -10.38 -27.85
N LEU A 15 -20.53 -9.17 -28.21
CA LEU A 15 -19.82 -8.27 -27.30
C LEU A 15 -20.67 -7.90 -26.08
N GLN A 16 -21.99 -7.68 -26.27
CA GLN A 16 -22.92 -7.39 -25.18
C GLN A 16 -23.14 -8.60 -24.27
N ALA A 17 -23.25 -9.81 -24.83
CA ALA A 17 -23.40 -11.05 -24.08
C ALA A 17 -22.19 -11.31 -23.17
N ALA A 18 -20.97 -11.25 -23.72
CA ALA A 18 -19.73 -11.36 -22.94
C ALA A 18 -19.63 -10.28 -21.85
N ALA A 19 -19.92 -9.02 -22.18
CA ALA A 19 -19.90 -7.93 -21.21
C ALA A 19 -20.92 -8.10 -20.07
N SER A 20 -22.07 -8.75 -20.32
CA SER A 20 -23.03 -9.09 -19.29
C SER A 20 -22.48 -10.14 -18.32
N VAL A 21 -21.86 -11.21 -18.84
CA VAL A 21 -21.20 -12.23 -18.02
C VAL A 21 -20.14 -11.61 -17.12
N LEU A 22 -19.26 -10.78 -17.69
CA LEU A 22 -18.20 -10.11 -16.93
C LEU A 22 -18.75 -9.20 -15.82
N ARG A 23 -19.90 -8.57 -16.03
CA ARG A 23 -20.55 -7.73 -15.01
C ARG A 23 -20.94 -8.55 -13.77
N ASP A 24 -21.47 -9.75 -13.96
CA ASP A 24 -21.91 -10.63 -12.87
C ASP A 24 -20.73 -11.24 -12.11
N TYR A 25 -19.67 -11.64 -12.83
CA TYR A 25 -18.42 -12.07 -12.19
C TYR A 25 -17.72 -10.93 -11.45
N ARG A 26 -17.69 -9.72 -12.03
CA ARG A 26 -17.13 -8.53 -11.38
C ARG A 26 -17.82 -8.24 -10.05
N ALA A 27 -19.16 -8.35 -9.98
CA ALA A 27 -19.89 -8.11 -8.74
C ALA A 27 -19.45 -9.07 -7.63
N ARG A 28 -19.32 -10.36 -7.93
CA ARG A 28 -18.82 -11.39 -7.01
C ARG A 28 -17.36 -11.16 -6.62
N TYR A 29 -16.50 -10.91 -7.60
CA TYR A 29 -15.09 -10.62 -7.38
C TYR A 29 -14.88 -9.41 -6.46
N LYS A 30 -15.65 -8.33 -6.66
CA LYS A 30 -15.63 -7.15 -5.79
C LYS A 30 -16.13 -7.42 -4.38
N ALA A 31 -17.22 -8.17 -4.24
CA ALA A 31 -17.75 -8.53 -2.93
C ALA A 31 -16.72 -9.32 -2.10
N SER A 32 -15.95 -10.19 -2.75
CA SER A 32 -14.87 -10.98 -2.12
C SER A 32 -13.55 -10.21 -1.95
N ALA A 33 -13.38 -9.03 -2.54
CA ALA A 33 -12.10 -8.33 -2.55
C ALA A 33 -11.54 -8.05 -1.16
N ARG A 34 -12.41 -7.97 -0.14
CA ARG A 34 -12.06 -7.72 1.26
C ARG A 34 -12.22 -8.94 2.17
N LEU A 35 -12.63 -10.08 1.63
CA LEU A 35 -12.87 -11.33 2.39
C LEU A 35 -11.66 -12.27 2.32
N THR A 36 -11.61 -13.23 3.22
CA THR A 36 -10.62 -14.32 3.28
C THR A 36 -11.34 -15.67 3.22
N GLU A 37 -10.59 -16.77 3.08
CA GLU A 37 -11.12 -18.11 2.75
C GLU A 37 -12.14 -18.67 3.75
N SER A 38 -12.09 -18.27 5.01
CA SER A 38 -13.07 -18.66 6.02
C SER A 38 -14.44 -18.01 5.84
N ASP A 39 -14.56 -16.97 5.01
CA ASP A 39 -15.86 -16.34 4.70
C ASP A 39 -16.56 -17.09 3.56
N PRO A 40 -17.82 -17.53 3.73
CA PRO A 40 -18.55 -18.27 2.69
C PRO A 40 -18.81 -17.49 1.40
N ALA A 41 -18.71 -16.16 1.41
CA ALA A 41 -18.80 -15.33 0.20
C ALA A 41 -17.44 -15.09 -0.47
N TYR A 42 -16.34 -15.62 0.08
CA TYR A 42 -15.03 -15.56 -0.54
C TYR A 42 -15.00 -16.33 -1.85
N VAL A 43 -14.36 -15.74 -2.86
CA VAL A 43 -14.01 -16.41 -4.10
C VAL A 43 -12.49 -16.35 -4.29
N ASP A 44 -11.90 -17.48 -4.69
CA ASP A 44 -10.51 -17.48 -5.14
C ASP A 44 -10.38 -16.57 -6.38
N PRO A 45 -9.51 -15.54 -6.35
CA PRO A 45 -9.40 -14.60 -7.45
C PRO A 45 -9.09 -15.25 -8.78
N ARG A 46 -8.18 -16.24 -8.80
CA ARG A 46 -7.71 -16.86 -10.05
C ARG A 46 -8.78 -17.76 -10.66
N ALA A 47 -9.46 -18.57 -9.84
CA ALA A 47 -10.58 -19.39 -10.26
C ALA A 47 -11.73 -18.51 -10.81
N CYS A 48 -12.07 -17.44 -10.09
CA CYS A 48 -13.12 -16.50 -10.52
C CYS A 48 -12.80 -15.85 -11.88
N ILE A 49 -11.56 -15.40 -12.09
CA ILE A 49 -11.12 -14.82 -13.37
C ILE A 49 -11.16 -15.85 -14.51
N ARG A 50 -10.65 -17.07 -14.26
CA ARG A 50 -10.66 -18.16 -15.24
C ARG A 50 -12.08 -18.50 -15.69
N ASP A 51 -12.99 -18.66 -14.73
CA ASP A 51 -14.38 -18.98 -15.01
C ASP A 51 -15.08 -17.82 -15.76
N ALA A 52 -14.77 -16.57 -15.40
CA ALA A 52 -15.29 -15.40 -16.09
C ALA A 52 -14.86 -15.36 -17.56
N VAL A 53 -13.58 -15.63 -17.84
CA VAL A 53 -13.02 -15.68 -19.20
C VAL A 53 -13.71 -16.76 -20.03
N ALA A 54 -13.74 -18.00 -19.53
CA ALA A 54 -14.35 -19.12 -20.26
C ALA A 54 -15.85 -18.89 -20.54
N ARG A 55 -16.59 -18.34 -19.58
CA ARG A 55 -18.03 -18.06 -19.76
C ARG A 55 -18.30 -16.88 -20.69
N ALA A 56 -17.43 -15.87 -20.71
CA ALA A 56 -17.54 -14.74 -21.61
C ALA A 56 -17.29 -15.16 -23.07
N GLU A 57 -16.27 -15.98 -23.30
CA GLU A 57 -15.97 -16.55 -24.63
C GLU A 57 -17.10 -17.46 -25.12
N GLN A 58 -17.64 -18.31 -24.24
CA GLN A 58 -18.80 -19.15 -24.54
C GLN A 58 -20.04 -18.32 -24.93
N ALA A 59 -20.31 -17.23 -24.19
CA ALA A 59 -21.49 -16.39 -24.44
C ALA A 59 -21.39 -15.55 -25.72
N ALA A 60 -20.17 -15.32 -26.22
CA ALA A 60 -19.91 -14.58 -27.46
C ALA A 60 -19.59 -15.50 -28.65
N GLU A 61 -19.78 -16.81 -28.51
CA GLU A 61 -19.50 -17.80 -29.57
C GLU A 61 -18.06 -17.66 -30.14
N ALA A 62 -17.11 -17.27 -29.28
CA ALA A 62 -15.72 -17.03 -29.67
C ALA A 62 -14.92 -18.34 -29.76
N GLU A 63 -15.30 -19.20 -30.70
CA GLU A 63 -14.83 -20.59 -30.79
C GLU A 63 -13.40 -20.76 -31.34
N THR A 64 -12.84 -19.71 -31.95
CA THR A 64 -11.48 -19.74 -32.50
C THR A 64 -10.55 -18.80 -31.75
N PRO A 65 -9.22 -19.07 -31.71
CA PRO A 65 -8.25 -18.17 -31.09
C PRO A 65 -8.31 -16.74 -31.66
N ALA A 66 -8.56 -16.60 -32.96
CA ALA A 66 -8.69 -15.30 -33.62
C ALA A 66 -9.93 -14.52 -33.16
N LEU A 67 -11.09 -15.20 -33.05
CA LEU A 67 -12.32 -14.60 -32.55
C LEU A 67 -12.20 -14.22 -31.08
N SER A 68 -11.57 -15.07 -30.25
CA SER A 68 -11.35 -14.77 -28.84
C SER A 68 -10.40 -13.56 -28.67
N ALA A 69 -9.29 -13.51 -29.40
CA ALA A 69 -8.39 -12.37 -29.36
C ALA A 69 -9.08 -11.05 -29.79
N ALA A 70 -9.93 -11.10 -30.82
CA ALA A 70 -10.72 -9.96 -31.27
C ALA A 70 -11.76 -9.53 -30.21
N LEU A 71 -12.45 -10.48 -29.59
CA LEU A 71 -13.40 -10.25 -28.50
C LEU A 71 -12.73 -9.52 -27.33
N TRP A 72 -11.59 -10.02 -26.83
CA TRP A 72 -10.92 -9.41 -25.68
C TRP A 72 -10.37 -8.01 -25.96
N SER A 73 -9.92 -7.76 -27.19
CA SER A 73 -9.49 -6.42 -27.62
C SER A 73 -10.68 -5.45 -27.66
N ALA A 74 -11.79 -5.85 -28.30
CA ALA A 74 -13.01 -5.06 -28.36
C ALA A 74 -13.61 -4.81 -26.96
N LEU A 75 -13.56 -5.80 -26.06
CA LEU A 75 -14.02 -5.67 -24.69
C LEU A 75 -13.25 -4.56 -23.97
N VAL A 76 -11.91 -4.54 -24.02
CA VAL A 76 -11.16 -3.52 -23.26
C VAL A 76 -11.14 -2.13 -23.90
N GLU A 77 -11.36 -2.04 -25.21
CA GLU A 77 -11.47 -0.78 -25.95
C GLU A 77 -12.84 -0.11 -25.83
N ARG A 78 -13.86 -0.86 -25.38
CA ARG A 78 -15.21 -0.32 -25.22
C ARG A 78 -15.24 0.81 -24.17
N LYS A 79 -16.11 1.79 -24.42
CA LYS A 79 -16.39 2.84 -23.43
C LYS A 79 -16.94 2.21 -22.15
N GLY A 80 -16.30 2.50 -21.02
CA GLY A 80 -16.70 1.98 -19.71
C GLY A 80 -16.08 0.63 -19.34
N ALA A 81 -15.07 0.15 -20.08
CA ALA A 81 -14.26 -1.00 -19.67
C ALA A 81 -13.71 -0.81 -18.24
N THR A 82 -13.99 -1.79 -17.40
CA THR A 82 -13.72 -1.80 -15.97
C THR A 82 -12.37 -2.45 -15.68
N GLU A 83 -11.85 -2.25 -14.49
CA GLU A 83 -10.64 -2.95 -14.01
C GLU A 83 -10.73 -4.47 -14.19
N PHE A 84 -11.89 -5.08 -13.94
CA PHE A 84 -12.08 -6.53 -14.04
C PHE A 84 -12.06 -7.02 -15.49
N ASP A 85 -12.55 -6.21 -16.43
CA ASP A 85 -12.46 -6.51 -17.86
C ASP A 85 -11.00 -6.54 -18.31
N TRP A 86 -10.20 -5.56 -17.88
CA TRP A 86 -8.76 -5.53 -18.14
C TRP A 86 -8.04 -6.70 -17.48
N THR A 87 -8.41 -7.08 -16.25
CA THR A 87 -7.86 -8.26 -15.56
C THR A 87 -8.16 -9.55 -16.33
N CYS A 88 -9.39 -9.75 -16.80
CA CYS A 88 -9.77 -10.93 -17.58
C CYS A 88 -9.06 -10.95 -18.94
N ALA A 89 -8.97 -9.80 -19.63
CA ALA A 89 -8.25 -9.71 -20.90
C ALA A 89 -6.74 -9.93 -20.75
N ALA A 90 -6.16 -9.57 -19.60
CA ALA A 90 -4.78 -9.86 -19.27
C ALA A 90 -4.57 -11.35 -18.98
N PHE A 91 -5.51 -11.98 -18.26
CA PHE A 91 -5.49 -13.43 -18.02
C PHE A 91 -5.61 -14.22 -19.32
N HIS A 92 -6.52 -13.83 -20.22
CA HIS A 92 -6.63 -14.44 -21.54
C HIS A 92 -5.31 -14.36 -22.32
N ALA A 93 -4.67 -13.18 -22.37
CA ALA A 93 -3.37 -13.03 -23.04
C ALA A 93 -2.28 -13.92 -22.40
N LEU A 94 -2.28 -14.01 -21.06
CA LEU A 94 -1.34 -14.86 -20.32
C LEU A 94 -1.51 -16.35 -20.67
N GLU A 95 -2.74 -16.86 -20.73
CA GLU A 95 -3.01 -18.28 -21.05
C GLU A 95 -2.78 -18.61 -22.54
N ASN A 96 -2.58 -17.59 -23.37
CA ASN A 96 -2.19 -17.74 -24.79
C ASN A 96 -0.72 -17.37 -25.04
N ASP A 97 0.11 -17.36 -23.99
CA ASP A 97 1.56 -17.06 -24.02
C ASP A 97 1.94 -15.68 -24.61
N ASP A 98 0.99 -14.74 -24.72
CA ASP A 98 1.28 -13.34 -25.08
C ASP A 98 1.60 -12.52 -23.83
N PHE A 99 2.80 -12.73 -23.30
CA PHE A 99 3.24 -12.13 -22.05
C PHE A 99 3.36 -10.60 -22.13
N ALA A 100 3.71 -10.04 -23.28
CA ALA A 100 3.82 -8.59 -23.44
C ALA A 100 2.44 -7.93 -23.36
N LEU A 101 1.45 -8.50 -24.06
CA LEU A 101 0.07 -8.01 -24.00
C LEU A 101 -0.55 -8.22 -22.61
N ALA A 102 -0.29 -9.37 -21.97
CA ALA A 102 -0.73 -9.64 -20.61
C ALA A 102 -0.20 -8.60 -19.62
N GLN A 103 1.10 -8.29 -19.67
CA GLN A 103 1.72 -7.25 -18.84
C GLN A 103 1.07 -5.89 -19.07
N SER A 104 0.89 -5.49 -20.34
CA SER A 104 0.27 -4.21 -20.69
C SER A 104 -1.16 -4.10 -20.16
N ARG A 105 -2.00 -5.13 -20.38
CA ARG A 105 -3.39 -5.16 -19.92
C ARG A 105 -3.51 -5.22 -18.39
N ALA A 106 -2.67 -6.00 -17.72
CA ALA A 106 -2.64 -6.06 -16.26
C ALA A 106 -2.21 -4.70 -15.65
N ALA A 107 -1.23 -4.02 -16.26
CA ALA A 107 -0.83 -2.68 -15.84
C ALA A 107 -1.97 -1.66 -15.99
N ARG A 108 -2.84 -1.80 -17.01
CA ARG A 108 -4.05 -0.97 -17.17
C ARG A 108 -5.13 -1.29 -16.13
N ALA A 109 -5.28 -2.55 -15.73
CA ALA A 109 -6.16 -2.92 -14.61
C ALA A 109 -5.65 -2.29 -13.29
N LEU A 110 -4.35 -2.43 -13.00
CA LEU A 110 -3.73 -1.92 -11.78
C LEU A 110 -3.65 -0.39 -11.70
N ALA A 111 -3.67 0.31 -12.84
CA ALA A 111 -3.81 1.77 -12.84
C ALA A 111 -5.17 2.25 -12.29
N ARG A 112 -6.20 1.39 -12.39
CA ARG A 112 -7.55 1.63 -11.86
C ARG A 112 -7.68 1.17 -10.41
N VAL A 113 -7.22 -0.05 -10.10
CA VAL A 113 -7.27 -0.63 -8.75
C VAL A 113 -5.92 -1.27 -8.43
N SER A 114 -5.04 -0.48 -7.80
CA SER A 114 -3.65 -0.86 -7.63
C SER A 114 -3.43 -2.07 -6.71
N ASN A 115 -4.33 -2.29 -5.76
CA ASN A 115 -4.27 -3.39 -4.79
C ASN A 115 -5.07 -4.64 -5.20
N ASP A 116 -5.47 -4.77 -6.47
CA ASP A 116 -6.09 -6.00 -6.98
C ASP A 116 -5.05 -7.13 -7.06
N LEU A 117 -5.12 -8.06 -6.10
CA LEU A 117 -4.16 -9.16 -5.99
C LEU A 117 -4.21 -10.15 -7.17
N GLY A 118 -5.37 -10.33 -7.80
CA GLY A 118 -5.50 -11.18 -8.98
C GLY A 118 -4.82 -10.56 -10.20
N ALA A 119 -5.04 -9.27 -10.44
CA ALA A 119 -4.36 -8.53 -11.50
C ALA A 119 -2.84 -8.47 -11.26
N GLN A 120 -2.40 -8.31 -10.01
CA GLN A 120 -0.97 -8.40 -9.67
C GLN A 120 -0.41 -9.78 -9.98
N ALA A 121 -1.08 -10.86 -9.59
CA ALA A 121 -0.61 -12.21 -9.84
C ALA A 121 -0.42 -12.49 -11.35
N ILE A 122 -1.34 -12.02 -12.19
CA ILE A 122 -1.23 -12.09 -13.66
C ILE A 122 -0.02 -11.31 -14.16
N LEU A 123 0.16 -10.07 -13.70
CA LEU A 123 1.30 -9.23 -14.09
C LEU A 123 2.64 -9.94 -13.76
N HIS A 124 2.79 -10.41 -12.52
CA HIS A 124 4.01 -11.08 -12.06
C HIS A 124 4.29 -12.36 -12.83
N GLN A 125 3.27 -13.16 -13.13
CA GLN A 125 3.44 -14.38 -13.93
C GLN A 125 3.85 -14.06 -15.37
N ALA A 126 3.25 -13.03 -15.98
CA ALA A 126 3.61 -12.61 -17.33
C ALA A 126 5.05 -12.05 -17.40
N GLN A 127 5.50 -11.30 -16.38
CA GLN A 127 6.89 -10.82 -16.28
C GLN A 127 7.91 -11.97 -16.19
N ARG A 128 7.49 -13.14 -15.71
CA ARG A 128 8.32 -14.35 -15.57
C ARG A 128 8.18 -15.31 -16.75
N GLY A 129 7.61 -14.86 -17.88
CA GLY A 129 7.42 -15.70 -19.06
C GLY A 129 6.48 -16.87 -18.82
N GLY A 130 5.41 -16.67 -18.05
CA GLY A 130 4.38 -17.68 -17.79
C GLY A 130 4.66 -18.59 -16.58
N ALA A 131 5.88 -18.56 -16.02
CA ALA A 131 6.21 -19.35 -14.84
C ALA A 131 5.38 -18.92 -13.62
N ALA A 132 4.67 -19.88 -13.03
CA ALA A 132 3.89 -19.66 -11.81
C ALA A 132 4.77 -19.12 -10.68
N ASP A 133 4.18 -18.32 -9.79
CA ASP A 133 4.90 -17.84 -8.63
C ASP A 133 5.23 -19.00 -7.69
N VAL A 134 6.49 -19.11 -7.28
CA VAL A 134 7.00 -20.17 -6.40
C VAL A 134 6.66 -19.93 -4.94
N GLY A 135 5.85 -18.91 -4.65
CA GLY A 135 5.54 -18.47 -3.31
C GLY A 135 6.80 -18.02 -2.57
N PHE A 136 6.69 -17.95 -1.25
CA PHE A 136 7.74 -17.62 -0.31
C PHE A 136 7.83 -18.73 0.74
N THR A 137 7.73 -20.00 0.31
CA THR A 137 7.85 -21.17 1.20
C THR A 137 9.19 -21.11 1.94
N GLY A 138 9.16 -21.38 3.25
CA GLY A 138 10.35 -21.28 4.11
C GLY A 138 10.71 -19.85 4.53
N ARG A 139 10.01 -18.82 4.05
CA ARG A 139 10.19 -17.43 4.49
C ARG A 139 9.12 -17.02 5.49
N PHE A 140 9.46 -16.11 6.41
CA PHE A 140 8.54 -15.68 7.46
C PHE A 140 8.37 -14.16 7.57
N CYS A 141 7.12 -13.70 7.66
CA CYS A 141 6.78 -12.30 7.96
C CYS A 141 6.18 -12.16 9.36
N ASP A 142 6.80 -11.34 10.19
CA ASP A 142 6.37 -11.07 11.57
C ASP A 142 5.17 -10.10 11.69
N ALA A 143 4.78 -9.41 10.62
CA ALA A 143 3.79 -8.33 10.71
C ALA A 143 2.40 -8.82 11.20
N PRO A 144 1.81 -9.90 10.65
CA PRO A 144 0.52 -10.44 11.11
C PRO A 144 0.48 -10.96 12.55
N PHE A 145 1.65 -11.11 13.17
CA PHE A 145 1.80 -11.65 14.53
C PHE A 145 2.13 -10.58 15.55
N ARG A 146 2.40 -9.34 15.11
CA ARG A 146 2.86 -8.27 16.00
C ARG A 146 2.19 -6.93 15.79
N THR A 147 1.56 -6.71 14.63
CA THR A 147 1.15 -5.37 14.20
C THR A 147 -0.32 -5.33 13.90
N ILE A 148 -0.98 -4.25 14.32
CA ILE A 148 -2.24 -3.81 13.71
C ILE A 148 -2.10 -2.39 13.17
N GLU A 149 -2.83 -2.11 12.09
CA GLU A 149 -3.01 -0.79 11.52
C GLU A 149 -4.50 -0.46 11.43
N THR A 150 -4.89 0.67 12.02
CA THR A 150 -6.27 1.15 11.97
C THR A 150 -6.46 2.03 10.73
N ALA A 151 -7.56 1.90 10.01
CA ALA A 151 -7.85 2.67 8.80
C ALA A 151 -9.14 3.50 8.94
N PRO A 152 -9.39 4.46 8.02
CA PRO A 152 -10.61 5.27 8.06
C PRO A 152 -11.85 4.39 7.98
N GLY A 153 -12.89 4.73 8.74
CA GLY A 153 -14.10 3.90 8.87
C GLY A 153 -14.02 2.81 9.94
N GLY A 154 -12.90 2.69 10.64
CA GLY A 154 -12.75 1.77 11.79
C GLY A 154 -12.16 0.41 11.45
N ASP A 155 -11.95 0.10 10.17
CA ASP A 155 -11.31 -1.14 9.75
C ASP A 155 -9.92 -1.30 10.37
N VAL A 156 -9.56 -2.55 10.66
CA VAL A 156 -8.23 -2.93 11.16
C VAL A 156 -7.58 -3.88 10.19
N TYR A 157 -6.27 -3.73 9.99
CA TYR A 157 -5.44 -4.57 9.12
C TYR A 157 -4.20 -5.01 9.90
N PHE A 158 -3.48 -6.04 9.44
CA PHE A 158 -2.16 -6.37 9.99
C PHE A 158 -1.01 -5.51 9.42
N CYS A 159 -1.27 -4.84 8.31
CA CYS A 159 -0.29 -4.03 7.61
C CYS A 159 -1.00 -2.94 6.79
N CYS A 160 -0.24 -2.10 6.10
CA CYS A 160 -0.78 -1.08 5.22
C CYS A 160 -1.84 -1.71 4.29
N PRO A 161 -3.05 -1.13 4.16
CA PRO A 161 -4.13 -1.69 3.34
C PRO A 161 -3.78 -1.75 1.84
N ALA A 162 -2.73 -1.04 1.41
CA ALA A 162 -2.18 -1.18 0.07
C ALA A 162 -1.27 -2.41 -0.09
N TRP A 163 -0.69 -2.93 1.00
CA TRP A 163 0.14 -4.14 1.00
C TRP A 163 -0.66 -5.38 1.35
N LEU A 164 -1.68 -5.25 2.19
CA LEU A 164 -2.55 -6.34 2.60
C LEU A 164 -4.00 -5.82 2.60
N PRO A 165 -4.73 -5.91 1.48
CA PRO A 165 -6.03 -5.28 1.31
C PRO A 165 -7.19 -6.08 1.94
N LYS A 166 -6.93 -6.83 3.01
CA LYS A 166 -7.91 -7.65 3.74
C LYS A 166 -8.03 -7.16 5.19
N PRO A 167 -9.16 -6.53 5.56
CA PRO A 167 -9.39 -6.17 6.95
C PRO A 167 -9.53 -7.43 7.81
N ILE A 168 -9.13 -7.33 9.07
CA ILE A 168 -9.25 -8.39 10.09
C ILE A 168 -10.38 -8.13 11.08
N GLY A 169 -11.09 -7.01 10.94
CA GLY A 169 -12.23 -6.61 11.77
C GLY A 169 -12.43 -5.10 11.78
N ASN A 170 -13.38 -4.62 12.58
CA ASN A 170 -13.69 -3.19 12.70
C ASN A 170 -13.78 -2.74 14.16
N LEU A 171 -13.09 -1.66 14.52
CA LEU A 171 -13.03 -1.12 15.89
C LEU A 171 -14.39 -0.58 16.40
N GLY A 172 -15.35 -0.35 15.50
CA GLY A 172 -16.71 0.06 15.81
C GLY A 172 -17.55 -1.10 16.34
N ASP A 173 -17.33 -2.29 15.79
CA ASP A 173 -18.22 -3.45 15.89
C ASP A 173 -17.70 -4.50 16.88
N ASP A 174 -16.38 -4.68 16.95
CA ASP A 174 -15.74 -5.79 17.67
C ASP A 174 -14.79 -5.32 18.80
N SER A 175 -14.49 -6.21 19.75
CA SER A 175 -13.40 -5.99 20.71
C SER A 175 -12.04 -6.19 20.04
N ALA A 176 -10.99 -5.59 20.62
CA ALA A 176 -9.65 -5.72 20.05
C ALA A 176 -9.15 -7.18 20.03
N GLU A 177 -9.50 -7.98 21.04
CA GLU A 177 -9.20 -9.41 21.12
C GLU A 177 -9.90 -10.21 20.01
N ALA A 178 -11.17 -9.88 19.75
CA ALA A 178 -11.96 -10.52 18.69
C ALA A 178 -11.39 -10.20 17.31
N ILE A 179 -11.01 -8.94 17.06
CA ILE A 179 -10.35 -8.50 15.83
C ILE A 179 -9.00 -9.21 15.65
N TRP A 180 -8.19 -9.26 16.71
CA TRP A 180 -6.83 -9.82 16.67
C TRP A 180 -6.77 -11.31 16.32
N ASN A 181 -7.82 -12.06 16.64
CA ASN A 181 -7.94 -13.49 16.40
C ASN A 181 -9.19 -13.87 15.60
N SER A 182 -9.70 -12.94 14.78
CA SER A 182 -10.82 -13.18 13.87
C SER A 182 -10.53 -14.30 12.86
N ALA A 183 -11.55 -14.78 12.16
CA ALA A 183 -11.37 -15.77 11.10
C ALA A 183 -10.40 -15.24 10.02
N ALA A 184 -10.57 -13.99 9.58
CA ALA A 184 -9.68 -13.36 8.62
C ALA A 184 -8.24 -13.20 9.12
N ALA A 185 -8.06 -12.85 10.40
CA ALA A 185 -6.75 -12.82 11.03
C ALA A 185 -6.03 -14.19 10.95
N ARG A 186 -6.76 -15.27 11.22
CA ARG A 186 -6.23 -16.64 11.19
C ARG A 186 -5.90 -17.08 9.78
N ASP A 187 -6.77 -16.82 8.80
CA ASP A 187 -6.52 -17.12 7.38
C ASP A 187 -5.26 -16.42 6.87
N ILE A 188 -5.10 -15.14 7.24
CA ILE A 188 -3.92 -14.39 6.83
C ILE A 188 -2.65 -14.96 7.44
N ARG A 189 -2.65 -15.32 8.73
CA ARG A 189 -1.49 -15.97 9.38
C ARG A 189 -1.20 -17.34 8.77
N ALA A 190 -2.22 -18.14 8.46
CA ALA A 190 -2.06 -19.41 7.77
C ALA A 190 -1.35 -19.22 6.41
N SER A 191 -1.70 -18.16 5.68
CA SER A 191 -1.04 -17.84 4.40
C SER A 191 0.45 -17.45 4.52
N ILE A 192 0.92 -17.09 5.71
CA ILE A 192 2.35 -16.86 5.97
C ILE A 192 3.06 -18.20 6.16
N HIS A 193 2.46 -19.10 6.95
CA HIS A 193 3.03 -20.41 7.25
C HIS A 193 3.10 -21.31 6.01
N ASP A 194 2.04 -21.33 5.19
CA ASP A 194 2.01 -22.12 3.95
C ASP A 194 2.88 -21.52 2.81
N GLY A 195 3.45 -20.33 3.02
CA GLY A 195 4.31 -19.65 2.06
C GLY A 195 3.58 -19.03 0.86
N SER A 196 2.26 -19.05 0.80
CA SER A 196 1.50 -18.49 -0.32
C SER A 196 1.47 -16.96 -0.33
N TYR A 197 1.44 -16.35 0.85
CA TYR A 197 1.21 -14.93 1.07
C TYR A 197 0.03 -14.42 0.23
N ARG A 198 -1.01 -15.25 0.06
CA ARG A 198 -2.10 -15.06 -0.93
C ARG A 198 -2.90 -13.77 -0.73
N TYR A 199 -2.86 -13.20 0.48
CA TYR A 199 -3.51 -11.93 0.82
C TYR A 199 -2.57 -10.72 0.77
N CYS A 200 -1.30 -10.92 0.43
CA CYS A 200 -0.30 -9.86 0.35
C CYS A 200 -0.04 -9.42 -1.09
N SER A 201 0.11 -8.11 -1.27
CA SER A 201 0.49 -7.45 -2.51
C SER A 201 1.97 -7.72 -2.79
N ARG A 202 2.22 -8.46 -3.87
CA ARG A 202 3.58 -8.74 -4.38
C ARG A 202 4.24 -7.48 -4.96
N SER A 203 3.42 -6.55 -5.45
CA SER A 203 3.90 -5.31 -6.07
C SER A 203 4.17 -4.19 -5.07
N HIS A 204 3.49 -4.18 -3.92
CA HIS A 204 3.54 -3.05 -2.99
C HIS A 204 4.14 -3.36 -1.64
N CYS A 205 4.13 -4.62 -1.21
CA CYS A 205 4.78 -5.01 0.03
C CYS A 205 6.30 -4.97 -0.17
N PRO A 206 7.05 -4.10 0.53
CA PRO A 206 8.49 -3.98 0.34
C PRO A 206 9.25 -5.26 0.69
N LYS A 207 8.71 -6.08 1.61
CA LYS A 207 9.32 -7.36 1.98
C LYS A 207 9.25 -8.40 0.86
N LEU A 208 8.13 -8.43 0.12
CA LEU A 208 7.92 -9.36 -0.97
C LEU A 208 8.60 -8.86 -2.25
N SER A 209 8.33 -7.61 -2.64
CA SER A 209 8.91 -7.03 -3.85
C SER A 209 10.43 -6.93 -3.78
N GLY A 210 10.99 -6.73 -2.59
CA GLY A 210 12.43 -6.66 -2.33
C GLY A 210 13.07 -7.99 -1.93
N ASN A 211 12.32 -9.10 -1.93
CA ASN A 211 12.78 -10.43 -1.52
C ASN A 211 13.60 -10.42 -0.21
N SER A 212 13.10 -9.71 0.82
CA SER A 212 13.84 -9.42 2.06
C SER A 212 13.25 -10.10 3.29
N LEU A 213 12.36 -11.07 3.09
CA LEU A 213 11.88 -11.90 4.19
C LEU A 213 13.00 -12.81 4.70
N PRO A 214 13.20 -12.93 6.02
CA PRO A 214 14.12 -13.90 6.58
C PRO A 214 13.64 -15.33 6.29
N GLU A 215 14.59 -16.26 6.23
CA GLU A 215 14.27 -17.69 6.32
C GLU A 215 13.70 -17.99 7.71
N THR A 216 12.71 -18.87 7.77
CA THR A 216 12.07 -19.30 9.02
C THR A 216 13.08 -19.90 10.00
N THR A 217 14.09 -20.59 9.49
CA THR A 217 15.16 -21.21 10.28
C THR A 217 16.17 -20.20 10.84
N GLU A 218 16.17 -18.96 10.33
CA GLU A 218 17.10 -17.89 10.72
C GLU A 218 16.43 -16.85 11.63
N LEU A 219 15.20 -17.11 12.09
CA LEU A 219 14.48 -16.20 12.98
C LEU A 219 15.19 -16.06 14.33
N THR A 220 15.72 -14.87 14.59
CA THR A 220 16.39 -14.54 15.86
C THR A 220 15.44 -14.15 16.98
N HIS A 221 14.20 -13.77 16.65
CA HIS A 221 13.20 -13.40 17.65
C HIS A 221 12.49 -14.65 18.18
N ALA A 222 12.83 -15.08 19.41
CA ALA A 222 12.37 -16.33 20.02
C ALA A 222 10.86 -16.58 19.86
N ARG A 223 10.01 -15.61 20.19
CA ARG A 223 8.55 -15.74 20.05
C ARG A 223 8.09 -15.94 18.60
N MET A 224 8.77 -15.34 17.63
CA MET A 224 8.41 -15.51 16.21
C MET A 224 8.87 -16.89 15.72
N ALA A 225 10.03 -17.37 16.17
CA ALA A 225 10.50 -18.71 15.87
C ALA A 225 9.54 -19.78 16.41
N GLU A 226 9.07 -19.62 17.66
CA GLU A 226 8.06 -20.50 18.27
C GLU A 226 6.73 -20.51 17.48
N ILE A 227 6.22 -19.33 17.11
CA ILE A 227 5.00 -19.21 16.30
C ILE A 227 5.18 -19.87 14.93
N ALA A 228 6.32 -19.67 14.28
CA ALA A 228 6.61 -20.28 12.99
C ALA A 228 6.73 -21.81 13.10
N GLN A 229 7.34 -22.32 14.17
CA GLN A 229 7.49 -23.76 14.39
C GLN A 229 6.17 -24.46 14.73
N SER A 230 5.30 -23.79 15.50
CA SER A 230 3.98 -24.32 15.88
C SER A 230 2.89 -24.05 14.85
N GLU A 231 3.20 -23.25 13.82
CA GLU A 231 2.24 -22.75 12.82
C GLU A 231 1.00 -22.10 13.45
N ALA A 232 1.17 -21.47 14.63
CA ALA A 232 0.06 -20.89 15.38
C ALA A 232 -0.59 -19.76 14.57
N THR A 233 -1.92 -19.79 14.46
CA THR A 233 -2.72 -18.75 13.79
C THR A 233 -3.61 -17.95 14.76
N ALA A 234 -3.81 -18.46 15.97
CA ALA A 234 -4.43 -17.75 17.09
C ALA A 234 -3.38 -17.47 18.17
N LEU A 235 -3.38 -16.26 18.71
CA LEU A 235 -2.38 -15.80 19.68
C LEU A 235 -3.04 -15.34 20.97
N GLU A 236 -2.47 -15.72 22.11
CA GLU A 236 -2.90 -15.21 23.42
C GLU A 236 -2.38 -13.79 23.67
N ASP A 237 -1.19 -13.48 23.14
CA ASP A 237 -0.57 -12.16 23.24
C ASP A 237 -1.28 -11.15 22.33
N MET A 238 -1.42 -9.91 22.82
CA MET A 238 -1.93 -8.77 22.06
C MET A 238 -0.84 -8.15 21.16
N PRO A 239 -1.21 -7.39 20.12
CA PRO A 239 -0.24 -6.79 19.19
C PRO A 239 0.75 -5.87 19.90
N GLU A 240 2.03 -6.03 19.58
CA GLU A 240 3.12 -5.19 20.11
C GLU A 240 3.24 -3.84 19.39
N ARG A 241 2.73 -3.72 18.17
CA ARG A 241 2.87 -2.54 17.32
C ARG A 241 1.51 -2.07 16.84
N LEU A 242 1.23 -0.78 17.03
CA LEU A 242 0.01 -0.15 16.55
C LEU A 242 0.39 0.91 15.52
N VAL A 243 -0.30 0.95 14.38
CA VAL A 243 -0.19 2.02 13.38
C VAL A 243 -1.54 2.71 13.30
N LEU A 244 -1.57 4.02 13.56
CA LEU A 244 -2.81 4.78 13.56
C LEU A 244 -2.95 5.56 12.25
N SER A 245 -3.85 5.08 11.40
CA SER A 245 -4.16 5.65 10.07
C SER A 245 -5.66 5.97 9.89
N HIS A 246 -6.44 5.99 10.97
CA HIS A 246 -7.91 6.09 10.91
C HIS A 246 -8.46 7.51 10.72
N ASP A 247 -7.69 8.55 11.08
CA ASP A 247 -8.05 9.93 10.76
C ASP A 247 -7.28 10.40 9.51
N ARG A 248 -7.99 11.02 8.58
CA ARG A 248 -7.42 11.55 7.34
C ARG A 248 -7.03 13.02 7.46
N SER A 249 -7.32 13.67 8.59
CA SER A 249 -7.11 15.09 8.78
C SER A 249 -5.64 15.50 8.57
N CYS A 250 -5.39 16.54 7.76
CA CYS A 250 -4.07 17.08 7.49
C CYS A 250 -4.15 18.57 7.17
N ASN A 251 -3.08 19.30 7.46
CA ASN A 251 -2.90 20.72 7.12
C ASN A 251 -2.48 20.96 5.66
N LEU A 252 -2.17 19.90 4.90
CA LEU A 252 -1.80 19.98 3.48
C LEU A 252 -2.85 19.31 2.59
N SER A 253 -2.88 19.71 1.32
CA SER A 253 -3.71 19.14 0.24
C SER A 253 -2.87 18.51 -0.88
N CYS A 254 -1.88 17.69 -0.50
CA CYS A 254 -0.97 17.00 -1.42
C CYS A 254 -1.75 16.19 -2.47
N PRO A 255 -1.56 16.41 -3.79
CA PRO A 255 -2.36 15.80 -4.86
C PRO A 255 -2.31 14.27 -4.91
N THR A 256 -1.21 13.67 -4.48
CA THR A 256 -1.04 12.21 -4.39
C THR A 256 -1.89 11.58 -3.29
N CYS A 257 -2.30 12.36 -2.28
CA CYS A 257 -3.04 11.86 -1.11
C CYS A 257 -4.51 12.26 -1.10
N ARG A 258 -4.85 13.44 -1.64
CA ARG A 258 -6.22 14.01 -1.60
C ARG A 258 -6.41 15.08 -2.67
N SER A 259 -7.66 15.27 -3.09
CA SER A 259 -8.07 16.35 -3.98
C SER A 259 -8.27 17.69 -3.27
N GLU A 260 -8.59 17.66 -1.97
CA GLU A 260 -8.90 18.85 -1.17
C GLU A 260 -8.35 18.74 0.26
N LEU A 261 -8.37 19.85 1.01
CA LEU A 261 -8.02 19.85 2.42
C LEU A 261 -9.03 19.01 3.21
N VAL A 262 -8.56 18.08 4.02
CA VAL A 262 -9.40 17.22 4.86
C VAL A 262 -9.16 17.57 6.31
N LEU A 263 -10.21 17.97 7.02
CA LEU A 263 -10.20 18.22 8.46
C LEU A 263 -11.46 17.62 9.09
N ALA A 264 -11.28 16.83 10.14
CA ALA A 264 -12.39 16.27 10.91
C ALA A 264 -13.20 17.40 11.56
N ARG A 265 -14.52 17.35 11.37
CA ARG A 265 -15.46 18.24 12.06
C ARG A 265 -15.58 17.83 13.53
N LYS A 266 -16.14 18.71 14.37
CA LYS A 266 -16.28 18.48 15.82
C LYS A 266 -16.90 17.12 16.18
N GLU A 267 -17.99 16.74 15.52
CA GLU A 267 -18.66 15.44 15.80
C GLU A 267 -17.82 14.24 15.38
N GLU A 268 -17.14 14.34 14.23
CA GLU A 268 -16.19 13.32 13.76
C GLU A 268 -15.06 13.16 14.78
N GLN A 269 -14.45 14.28 15.19
CA GLN A 269 -13.38 14.30 16.18
C GLN A 269 -13.83 13.71 17.52
N LYS A 270 -15.05 14.03 17.97
CA LYS A 270 -15.61 13.48 19.21
C LYS A 270 -15.75 11.96 19.12
N ARG A 271 -16.22 11.43 17.98
CA ARG A 271 -16.32 10.00 17.73
C ARG A 271 -14.96 9.31 17.75
N LEU A 272 -13.98 9.91 17.06
CA LEU A 272 -12.61 9.39 17.02
C LEU A 272 -11.95 9.41 18.41
N ASN A 273 -12.11 10.48 19.19
CA ASN A 273 -11.60 10.56 20.56
C ASN A 273 -12.23 9.47 21.45
N ALA A 274 -13.55 9.27 21.35
CA ALA A 274 -14.24 8.21 22.10
C ALA A 274 -13.75 6.81 21.69
N LEU A 275 -13.46 6.60 20.40
CA LEU A 275 -12.85 5.35 19.93
C LEU A 275 -11.46 5.14 20.52
N ALA A 276 -10.63 6.18 20.56
CA ALA A 276 -9.31 6.14 21.15
C ALA A 276 -9.36 5.82 22.66
N ASP A 277 -10.27 6.46 23.39
CA ASP A 277 -10.48 6.21 24.82
C ASP A 277 -10.94 4.77 25.09
N ARG A 278 -11.87 4.26 24.28
CA ARG A 278 -12.45 2.93 24.47
C ARG A 278 -11.52 1.79 24.07
N VAL A 279 -10.76 1.95 22.98
CA VAL A 279 -10.06 0.82 22.32
C VAL A 279 -8.56 1.05 22.22
N LEU A 280 -8.12 2.23 21.78
CA LEU A 280 -6.71 2.44 21.46
C LEU A 280 -5.83 2.59 22.70
N PHE A 281 -6.23 3.38 23.70
CA PHE A 281 -5.43 3.53 24.93
C PHE A 281 -5.26 2.22 25.71
N PRO A 282 -6.31 1.37 25.88
CA PRO A 282 -6.11 0.03 26.44
C PRO A 282 -5.09 -0.82 25.69
N LEU A 283 -5.10 -0.78 24.34
CA LEU A 283 -4.11 -1.49 23.52
C LEU A 283 -2.70 -0.93 23.70
N MET A 284 -2.56 0.40 23.76
CA MET A 284 -1.27 1.06 23.98
C MET A 284 -0.66 0.71 25.35
N GLY A 285 -1.47 0.40 26.36
CA GLY A 285 -0.99 -0.08 27.65
C GLY A 285 -0.19 -1.39 27.58
N ARG A 286 -0.35 -2.17 26.50
CA ARG A 286 0.37 -3.44 26.27
C ARG A 286 1.33 -3.39 25.09
N ALA A 287 1.20 -2.40 24.21
CA ALA A 287 2.03 -2.24 23.03
C ALA A 287 3.45 -1.77 23.39
N ARG A 288 4.42 -2.10 22.52
CA ARG A 288 5.79 -1.56 22.59
C ARG A 288 5.94 -0.31 21.73
N ARG A 289 5.14 -0.19 20.67
CA ARG A 289 5.31 0.90 19.70
C ARG A 289 3.99 1.35 19.10
N VAL A 290 3.82 2.66 18.98
CA VAL A 290 2.72 3.27 18.23
C VAL A 290 3.29 4.18 17.15
N ARG A 291 2.84 4.03 15.91
CA ARG A 291 3.13 4.94 14.82
C ARG A 291 1.95 5.86 14.52
N LEU A 292 2.21 7.17 14.50
CA LEU A 292 1.27 8.20 14.06
C LEU A 292 1.93 9.05 12.96
N THR A 293 1.56 9.01 11.69
CA THR A 293 0.36 8.33 11.14
C THR A 293 0.67 7.70 9.78
N GLY A 294 -0.10 6.71 9.38
CA GLY A 294 -0.09 6.21 7.99
C GLY A 294 -1.07 6.94 7.07
N SER A 295 -1.93 7.81 7.61
CA SER A 295 -2.86 8.68 6.90
C SER A 295 -3.11 9.95 7.72
N GLY A 296 -3.38 11.08 7.06
CA GLY A 296 -3.47 12.38 7.74
C GLY A 296 -2.09 12.91 8.14
N ASP A 297 -2.05 13.76 9.16
CA ASP A 297 -0.82 14.23 9.79
C ASP A 297 -1.01 14.33 11.31
N PRO A 298 -0.04 13.87 12.14
CA PRO A 298 -0.17 13.86 13.60
C PRO A 298 -0.32 15.26 14.20
N PHE A 299 0.22 16.29 13.54
CA PHE A 299 0.14 17.69 13.97
C PHE A 299 -0.99 18.45 13.27
N GLY A 300 -1.38 18.06 12.06
CA GLY A 300 -2.55 18.62 11.37
C GLY A 300 -3.89 18.11 11.90
N SER A 301 -3.91 16.91 12.50
CA SER A 301 -5.12 16.31 13.06
C SER A 301 -5.35 16.71 14.52
N ALA A 302 -6.51 17.32 14.80
CA ALA A 302 -6.92 17.62 16.16
C ALA A 302 -7.19 16.35 16.99
N HIS A 303 -7.56 15.24 16.35
CA HIS A 303 -7.71 13.94 16.99
C HIS A 303 -6.34 13.32 17.34
N PHE A 304 -5.39 13.27 16.43
CA PHE A 304 -4.06 12.72 16.74
C PHE A 304 -3.31 13.59 17.73
N GLN A 305 -3.46 14.92 17.70
CA GLN A 305 -2.97 15.76 18.81
C GLN A 305 -3.63 15.42 20.16
N TYR A 306 -4.91 15.03 20.18
CA TYR A 306 -5.57 14.52 21.39
C TYR A 306 -4.90 13.22 21.87
N VAL A 307 -4.69 12.26 20.97
CA VAL A 307 -3.97 11.01 21.27
C VAL A 307 -2.58 11.31 21.83
N LEU A 308 -1.79 12.15 21.16
CA LEU A 308 -0.43 12.51 21.60
C LEU A 308 -0.40 13.12 23.00
N ARG A 309 -1.30 14.07 23.32
CA ARG A 309 -1.38 14.66 24.66
C ARG A 309 -1.71 13.64 25.74
N ARG A 310 -2.54 12.65 25.41
CA ARG A 310 -3.03 11.62 26.32
C ARG A 310 -2.05 10.47 26.51
N LEU A 311 -0.98 10.40 25.72
CA LEU A 311 0.10 9.42 25.93
C LEU A 311 0.72 9.50 27.33
N ARG A 312 0.70 10.68 27.94
CA ARG A 312 1.18 10.88 29.32
C ARG A 312 0.36 10.12 30.36
N ASP A 313 -0.89 9.80 30.03
CA ASP A 313 -1.83 9.12 30.91
C ASP A 313 -1.72 7.58 30.74
N ILE A 314 -0.83 7.10 29.86
CA ILE A 314 -0.60 5.67 29.62
C ILE A 314 0.56 5.20 30.50
N GLU A 315 0.25 4.32 31.45
CA GLU A 315 1.22 3.68 32.35
C GLU A 315 1.96 2.53 31.66
N ASN A 316 2.75 2.86 30.64
CA ASN A 316 3.60 1.89 29.94
C ASN A 316 4.96 2.53 29.59
N PRO A 317 5.99 2.33 30.43
CA PRO A 317 7.31 2.95 30.21
C PRO A 317 8.04 2.41 28.98
N ASN A 318 7.64 1.24 28.47
CA ASN A 318 8.23 0.60 27.30
C ASN A 318 7.62 1.11 25.98
N LEU A 319 6.51 1.86 26.04
CA LEU A 319 5.84 2.39 24.86
C LEU A 319 6.66 3.51 24.24
N LYS A 320 7.03 3.34 22.96
CA LYS A 320 7.69 4.36 22.15
C LYS A 320 6.82 4.80 20.98
N ILE A 321 6.98 6.05 20.57
CA ILE A 321 6.20 6.67 19.51
C ILE A 321 7.06 6.90 18.27
N ASP A 322 6.60 6.42 17.13
CA ASP A 322 7.13 6.79 15.83
C ASP A 322 6.20 7.84 15.21
N LEU A 323 6.71 9.01 14.85
CA LEU A 323 5.93 10.03 14.16
C LEU A 323 6.25 10.02 12.67
N GLN A 324 5.22 9.83 11.85
CA GLN A 324 5.25 10.00 10.41
C GLN A 324 4.40 11.23 10.05
N THR A 325 5.04 12.25 9.49
CA THR A 325 4.47 13.61 9.38
C THR A 325 4.96 14.33 8.13
N ASN A 326 4.24 15.35 7.67
CA ASN A 326 4.76 16.32 6.71
C ASN A 326 5.75 17.33 7.33
N GLY A 327 5.86 17.38 8.66
CA GLY A 327 6.85 18.15 9.41
C GLY A 327 6.51 19.63 9.62
N VAL A 328 5.80 20.27 8.68
CA VAL A 328 5.64 21.74 8.59
C VAL A 328 5.10 22.41 9.85
N LEU A 329 4.22 21.74 10.61
CA LEU A 329 3.63 22.31 11.82
C LEU A 329 4.50 22.14 13.07
N LEU A 330 5.54 21.32 13.01
CA LEU A 330 6.37 21.03 14.16
C LEU A 330 7.25 22.22 14.52
N THR A 331 7.09 22.69 15.75
CA THR A 331 7.89 23.75 16.36
C THR A 331 8.32 23.33 17.77
N PRO A 332 9.36 23.94 18.36
CA PRO A 332 9.73 23.67 19.75
C PRO A 332 8.56 23.84 20.74
N ALA A 333 7.75 24.89 20.56
CA ALA A 333 6.57 25.14 21.38
C ALA A 333 5.49 24.05 21.21
N LEU A 334 5.27 23.55 20.00
CA LEU A 334 4.34 22.44 19.77
C LEU A 334 4.84 21.14 20.39
N TRP A 335 6.14 20.85 20.27
CA TRP A 335 6.79 19.68 20.86
C TRP A 335 6.59 19.64 22.37
N GLU A 336 6.85 20.77 23.06
CA GLU A 336 6.64 20.92 24.49
C GLU A 336 5.15 20.80 24.87
N ARG A 337 4.27 21.52 24.17
CA ARG A 337 2.82 21.52 24.42
C ARG A 337 2.20 20.13 24.31
N LEU A 338 2.72 19.28 23.41
CA LEU A 338 2.27 17.91 23.24
C LEU A 338 2.96 16.92 24.18
N GLY A 339 3.98 17.34 24.94
CA GLY A 339 4.69 16.50 25.90
C GLY A 339 5.44 15.34 25.25
N LEU A 340 6.08 15.59 24.10
CA LEU A 340 6.70 14.54 23.27
C LEU A 340 8.08 14.08 23.79
N GLU A 341 8.72 14.88 24.65
CA GLU A 341 10.04 14.59 25.21
C GLU A 341 10.09 13.20 25.87
N GLY A 342 11.12 12.43 25.53
CA GLY A 342 11.34 11.07 26.07
C GLY A 342 10.37 9.99 25.56
N ARG A 343 9.32 10.36 24.82
CA ARG A 343 8.30 9.42 24.28
C ARG A 343 8.52 9.07 22.82
N VAL A 344 8.91 10.05 22.02
CA VAL A 344 9.17 9.85 20.58
C VAL A 344 10.53 9.19 20.39
N ASP A 345 10.54 8.11 19.61
CA ASP A 345 11.75 7.36 19.25
C ASP A 345 12.16 7.63 17.80
N GLN A 346 11.20 7.81 16.88
CA GLN A 346 11.46 8.03 15.47
C GLN A 346 10.68 9.22 14.90
N MET A 347 11.35 10.01 14.06
CA MET A 347 10.75 11.03 13.20
C MET A 347 10.94 10.65 11.74
N LEU A 348 9.83 10.44 11.03
CA LEU A 348 9.77 10.03 9.63
C LEU A 348 9.08 11.15 8.84
N VAL A 349 9.84 12.02 8.20
CA VAL A 349 9.29 13.25 7.59
C VAL A 349 9.10 13.06 6.10
N SER A 350 7.85 13.10 5.66
CA SER A 350 7.51 13.07 4.24
C SER A 350 7.65 14.47 3.66
N ALA A 351 8.59 14.67 2.72
CA ALA A 351 8.84 15.97 2.09
C ALA A 351 8.58 15.99 0.58
N ASP A 352 8.86 14.90 -0.15
CA ASP A 352 8.58 14.69 -1.59
C ASP A 352 9.24 15.67 -2.59
N ALA A 353 10.13 16.56 -2.14
CA ALA A 353 10.84 17.51 -3.00
C ALA A 353 12.16 17.98 -2.37
N ALA A 354 13.14 18.30 -3.21
CA ALA A 354 14.40 18.96 -2.86
C ALA A 354 14.45 20.43 -3.32
N THR A 355 13.47 20.90 -4.10
CA THR A 355 13.38 22.29 -4.59
C THR A 355 12.08 22.98 -4.15
N PRO A 356 12.09 24.33 -4.00
CA PRO A 356 10.89 25.10 -3.71
C PRO A 356 9.76 24.92 -4.74
N GLU A 357 10.11 24.83 -6.02
CA GLU A 357 9.16 24.74 -7.13
C GLU A 357 8.39 23.42 -7.08
N THR A 358 9.11 22.30 -6.99
CA THR A 358 8.50 20.97 -6.87
C THR A 358 7.73 20.83 -5.56
N TYR A 359 8.24 21.40 -4.46
CA TYR A 359 7.53 21.40 -3.19
C TYR A 359 6.19 22.12 -3.28
N ALA A 360 6.13 23.30 -3.92
CA ALA A 360 4.90 24.05 -4.06
C ALA A 360 3.81 23.30 -4.86
N GLU A 361 4.21 22.50 -5.86
CA GLU A 361 3.29 21.68 -6.64
C GLU A 361 2.74 20.48 -5.82
N LEU A 362 3.64 19.79 -5.11
CA LEU A 362 3.36 18.49 -4.48
C LEU A 362 2.88 18.59 -3.03
N ARG A 363 3.26 19.66 -2.31
CA ARG A 363 3.01 19.88 -0.87
C ARG A 363 2.20 21.14 -0.62
N ARG A 364 1.05 21.23 -1.30
CA ARG A 364 0.13 22.37 -1.25
C ARG A 364 -0.33 22.68 0.17
N GLY A 365 -0.20 23.95 0.57
CA GLY A 365 -0.56 24.44 1.91
C GLY A 365 0.63 24.84 2.79
N ALA A 366 1.87 24.71 2.29
CA ALA A 366 3.08 25.14 2.99
C ALA A 366 4.16 25.62 2.01
N THR A 367 5.16 26.33 2.54
CA THR A 367 6.37 26.72 1.78
C THR A 367 7.54 25.79 2.09
N PHE A 368 8.50 25.73 1.17
CA PHE A 368 9.72 24.95 1.35
C PHE A 368 10.55 25.46 2.55
N ASP A 369 10.59 26.77 2.78
CA ASP A 369 11.25 27.34 3.95
C ASP A 369 10.63 26.89 5.28
N GLN A 370 9.30 26.69 5.33
CA GLN A 370 8.64 26.15 6.52
C GLN A 370 9.06 24.70 6.76
N LEU A 371 9.18 23.90 5.69
CA LEU A 371 9.73 22.55 5.79
C LEU A 371 11.16 22.60 6.33
N LEU A 372 12.06 23.37 5.72
CA LEU A 372 13.47 23.42 6.11
C LEU A 372 13.64 23.78 7.59
N ARG A 373 12.91 24.80 8.10
CA ARG A 373 12.93 25.14 9.52
C ARG A 373 12.47 23.99 10.43
N ALA A 374 11.46 23.23 10.02
CA ALA A 374 11.03 22.06 10.77
C ALA A 374 12.08 20.93 10.73
N LEU A 375 12.71 20.71 9.58
CA LEU A 375 13.79 19.72 9.43
C LEU A 375 15.01 20.08 10.28
N ASP A 376 15.40 21.35 10.35
CA ASP A 376 16.50 21.82 11.19
C ASP A 376 16.23 21.52 12.68
N PHE A 377 15.02 21.82 13.15
CA PHE A 377 14.63 21.49 14.53
C PHE A 377 14.64 19.96 14.79
N ILE A 378 14.17 19.14 13.85
CA ILE A 378 14.20 17.68 14.01
C ILE A 378 15.64 17.15 13.98
N ALA A 379 16.51 17.75 13.15
CA ALA A 379 17.93 17.44 13.12
C ALA A 379 18.61 17.75 14.46
N GLU A 380 18.23 18.85 15.13
CA GLU A 380 18.67 19.15 16.50
C GLU A 380 18.23 18.06 17.49
N LEU A 381 16.96 17.65 17.46
CA LEU A 381 16.46 16.56 18.31
C LEU A 381 17.28 15.27 18.13
N ARG A 382 17.63 14.94 16.88
CA ARG A 382 18.43 13.75 16.55
C ARG A 382 19.87 13.88 17.03
N ARG A 383 20.50 15.04 16.81
CA ARG A 383 21.88 15.34 17.21
C ARG A 383 22.05 15.31 18.72
N ASP A 384 21.05 15.78 19.46
CA ASP A 384 21.02 15.81 20.92
C ASP A 384 20.57 14.47 21.53
N ASN A 385 20.38 13.42 20.72
CA ASN A 385 19.90 12.09 21.13
C ASN A 385 18.52 12.10 21.85
N ARG A 386 17.69 13.12 21.57
CA ARG A 386 16.32 13.23 22.09
C ARG A 386 15.34 12.35 21.31
N ILE A 387 15.72 11.99 20.08
CA ILE A 387 15.11 10.93 19.26
C ILE A 387 16.20 9.99 18.74
N ARG A 388 15.85 8.74 18.47
CA ARG A 388 16.79 7.70 18.01
C ARG A 388 16.96 7.67 16.50
N VAL A 389 15.88 7.92 15.75
CA VAL A 389 15.89 7.86 14.28
C VAL A 389 15.26 9.10 13.68
N PHE A 390 15.93 9.67 12.69
CA PHE A 390 15.39 10.69 11.79
C PHE A 390 15.54 10.23 10.34
N ARG A 391 14.43 10.11 9.62
CA ARG A 391 14.39 9.67 8.21
C ARG A 391 13.56 10.62 7.37
N LEU A 392 13.98 10.87 6.14
CA LEU A 392 13.16 11.53 5.14
C LEU A 392 12.45 10.52 4.23
N ASP A 393 11.19 10.81 3.92
CA ASP A 393 10.35 10.01 3.03
C ASP A 393 9.99 10.82 1.78
N PHE A 394 9.99 10.14 0.63
CA PHE A 394 9.78 10.73 -0.69
C PHE A 394 8.90 9.84 -1.55
N VAL A 395 7.78 10.36 -2.04
CA VAL A 395 6.93 9.67 -3.02
C VAL A 395 7.45 9.95 -4.43
N VAL A 396 8.01 8.93 -5.08
CA VAL A 396 8.59 9.01 -6.42
C VAL A 396 7.50 8.98 -7.48
N GLN A 397 7.52 9.99 -8.36
CA GLN A 397 6.65 10.14 -9.52
C GLN A 397 7.32 10.94 -10.63
N ALA A 398 6.67 11.02 -11.80
CA ALA A 398 7.20 11.71 -12.98
C ALA A 398 7.67 13.14 -12.71
N ARG A 399 6.99 13.86 -11.81
CA ARG A 399 7.31 15.24 -11.47
C ARG A 399 8.61 15.43 -10.70
N ASN A 400 9.06 14.44 -9.92
CA ASN A 400 10.12 14.65 -8.93
C ASN A 400 11.23 13.60 -8.94
N PHE A 401 11.15 12.52 -9.74
CA PHE A 401 12.15 11.45 -9.71
C PHE A 401 13.59 11.94 -9.96
N ARG A 402 13.77 13.00 -10.75
CA ARG A 402 15.10 13.60 -11.01
C ARG A 402 15.70 14.28 -9.78
N GLU A 403 14.88 14.63 -8.78
CA GLU A 403 15.36 15.23 -7.53
C GLU A 403 15.81 14.18 -6.51
N MET A 404 15.63 12.87 -6.77
CA MET A 404 16.00 11.81 -5.81
C MET A 404 17.45 11.93 -5.32
N PRO A 405 18.47 12.15 -6.17
CA PRO A 405 19.85 12.33 -5.71
C PRO A 405 20.01 13.57 -4.81
N ALA A 406 19.47 14.72 -5.22
CA ALA A 406 19.53 15.96 -4.44
C ALA A 406 18.80 15.83 -3.10
N PHE A 407 17.69 15.09 -3.06
CA PHE A 407 16.94 14.81 -1.84
C PHE A 407 17.72 13.90 -0.89
N ALA A 408 18.44 12.90 -1.41
CA ALA A 408 19.33 12.07 -0.62
C ALA A 408 20.49 12.90 -0.01
N GLU A 409 21.05 13.83 -0.77
CA GLU A 409 22.08 14.76 -0.28
C GLU A 409 21.54 15.71 0.80
N LEU A 410 20.33 16.25 0.63
CA LEU A 410 19.66 17.06 1.65
C LEU A 410 19.53 16.27 2.98
N ALA A 411 19.04 15.03 2.91
CA ALA A 411 18.92 14.18 4.10
C ALA A 411 20.27 13.95 4.79
N ARG A 412 21.33 13.70 4.00
CA ARG A 412 22.69 13.54 4.52
C ARG A 412 23.20 14.80 5.21
N SER A 413 22.96 15.99 4.63
CA SER A 413 23.38 17.26 5.25
C SER A 413 22.67 17.55 6.57
N LEU A 414 21.45 17.03 6.75
CA LEU A 414 20.68 17.15 7.99
C LEU A 414 21.07 16.11 9.04
N GLY A 415 21.95 15.16 8.71
CA GLY A 415 22.32 14.06 9.59
C GLY A 415 21.19 13.03 9.77
N CYS A 416 20.35 12.83 8.76
CA CYS A 416 19.34 11.77 8.78
C CYS A 416 20.00 10.40 8.79
N ASP A 417 19.35 9.43 9.45
CA ASP A 417 19.77 8.03 9.47
C ASP A 417 19.40 7.28 8.17
N GLY A 418 18.61 7.90 7.29
CA GLY A 418 18.29 7.34 5.98
C GLY A 418 17.25 8.14 5.18
N VAL A 419 16.95 7.63 3.99
CA VAL A 419 15.92 8.15 3.08
C VAL A 419 15.12 6.99 2.50
N LYS A 420 13.80 7.12 2.49
CA LYS A 420 12.90 6.14 1.86
C LYS A 420 12.21 6.76 0.65
N PHE A 421 12.51 6.21 -0.52
CA PHE A 421 11.83 6.48 -1.78
C PHE A 421 10.71 5.46 -1.98
N GLN A 422 9.46 5.91 -1.98
CA GLN A 422 8.29 5.07 -2.21
C GLN A 422 7.70 5.40 -3.58
N MET A 423 7.60 4.42 -4.47
CA MET A 423 6.87 4.60 -5.73
C MET A 423 5.43 5.05 -5.49
N VAL A 424 4.96 6.00 -6.31
CA VAL A 424 3.59 6.52 -6.29
C VAL A 424 2.56 5.42 -6.45
N ARG A 425 1.41 5.61 -5.80
CA ARG A 425 0.26 4.70 -5.85
C ARG A 425 -0.99 5.51 -6.09
N ASN A 426 -1.96 4.91 -6.79
CA ASN A 426 -3.24 5.55 -6.98
C ASN A 426 -4.12 5.34 -5.74
N TRP A 427 -4.35 6.40 -4.97
CA TRP A 427 -5.26 6.43 -3.81
C TRP A 427 -6.69 6.85 -4.19
N GLY A 428 -7.02 6.81 -5.47
CA GLY A 428 -8.28 7.32 -6.01
C GLY A 428 -8.28 8.83 -6.25
N THR A 429 -7.11 9.48 -6.21
CA THR A 429 -6.94 10.91 -6.50
C THR A 429 -6.57 11.18 -7.94
N PHE A 430 -6.10 10.16 -8.66
CA PHE A 430 -5.78 10.24 -10.08
C PHE A 430 -6.80 9.44 -10.89
N THR A 431 -7.17 9.97 -12.06
CA THR A 431 -7.70 9.16 -13.14
C THR A 431 -6.67 8.09 -13.56
N PRO A 432 -7.08 6.98 -14.19
CA PRO A 432 -6.15 5.96 -14.67
C PRO A 432 -5.07 6.53 -15.60
N GLU A 433 -5.42 7.53 -16.43
CA GLU A 433 -4.53 8.21 -17.36
C GLU A 433 -3.51 9.08 -16.62
N GLU A 434 -3.97 9.92 -15.67
CA GLU A 434 -3.07 10.73 -14.82
C GLU A 434 -2.12 9.85 -14.01
N PHE A 435 -2.62 8.74 -13.44
CA PHE A 435 -1.77 7.82 -12.69
C PHE A 435 -0.74 7.15 -13.59
N SER A 436 -1.14 6.73 -14.80
CA SER A 436 -0.20 6.13 -15.75
C SER A 436 0.90 7.10 -16.16
N ALA A 437 0.60 8.40 -16.24
CA ALA A 437 1.59 9.45 -16.51
C ALA A 437 2.46 9.81 -15.29
N ALA A 438 2.00 9.51 -14.07
CA ALA A 438 2.77 9.74 -12.84
C ALA A 438 3.66 8.54 -12.45
N ASP A 439 3.21 7.31 -12.74
CA ASP A 439 3.89 6.05 -12.41
C ASP A 439 5.04 5.76 -13.37
N ILE A 440 6.17 6.42 -13.15
CA ILE A 440 7.42 6.23 -13.90
C ILE A 440 8.03 4.82 -13.77
N GLY A 441 7.50 4.00 -12.86
CA GLY A 441 7.97 2.63 -12.65
C GLY A 441 7.51 1.69 -13.76
N ARG A 442 6.57 2.09 -14.61
CA ARG A 442 6.08 1.27 -15.71
C ARG A 442 7.14 1.17 -16.82
N HIS A 443 7.36 -0.04 -17.34
CA HIS A 443 8.30 -0.26 -18.44
C HIS A 443 7.96 0.52 -19.73
N ASP A 444 6.68 0.82 -19.94
CA ASP A 444 6.17 1.55 -21.11
C ASP A 444 6.10 3.06 -20.89
N HIS A 445 6.52 3.56 -19.72
CA HIS A 445 6.55 5.00 -19.47
C HIS A 445 7.67 5.66 -20.29
N PRO A 446 7.42 6.77 -21.00
CA PRO A 446 8.44 7.43 -21.86
C PRO A 446 9.75 7.78 -21.12
N GLU A 447 9.61 8.17 -19.85
CA GLU A 447 10.73 8.57 -18.98
C GLU A 447 11.36 7.40 -18.19
N HIS A 448 10.91 6.15 -18.40
CA HIS A 448 11.38 5.00 -17.61
C HIS A 448 12.90 4.80 -17.71
N GLY A 449 13.48 5.00 -18.91
CA GLY A 449 14.93 4.93 -19.10
C GLY A 449 15.69 5.99 -18.30
N ALA A 450 15.18 7.22 -18.25
CA ALA A 450 15.77 8.30 -17.44
C ALA A 450 15.65 8.01 -15.94
N PHE A 451 14.53 7.43 -15.51
CA PHE A 451 14.36 7.00 -14.12
C PHE A 451 15.38 5.91 -13.73
N ARG A 452 15.61 4.91 -14.59
CA ARG A 452 16.62 3.88 -14.35
C ARG A 452 18.03 4.47 -14.20
N ALA A 453 18.39 5.43 -15.06
CA ALA A 453 19.67 6.13 -14.94
C ALA A 453 19.80 6.89 -13.61
N VAL A 454 18.72 7.53 -13.13
CA VAL A 454 18.72 8.17 -11.80
C VAL A 454 18.97 7.15 -10.70
N LEU A 455 18.33 5.97 -10.73
CA LEU A 455 18.54 4.94 -9.70
C LEU A 455 20.00 4.45 -9.62
N GLU A 456 20.76 4.55 -10.71
CA GLU A 456 22.19 4.16 -10.77
C GLU A 456 23.12 5.21 -10.14
N GLU A 457 22.63 6.39 -9.77
CA GLU A 457 23.41 7.45 -9.12
C GLU A 457 24.05 6.95 -7.80
N PRO A 458 25.35 7.17 -7.57
CA PRO A 458 26.06 6.62 -6.40
C PRO A 458 25.44 6.98 -5.05
N VAL A 459 24.89 8.20 -4.92
CA VAL A 459 24.24 8.63 -3.68
C VAL A 459 23.03 7.77 -3.32
N LEU A 460 22.32 7.24 -4.31
CA LEU A 460 21.15 6.37 -4.10
C LEU A 460 21.52 4.92 -3.78
N GLN A 461 22.79 4.54 -3.94
CA GLN A 461 23.33 3.24 -3.55
C GLN A 461 23.93 3.26 -2.13
N SER A 462 23.85 4.42 -1.45
CA SER A 462 24.43 4.59 -0.11
C SER A 462 23.63 3.84 0.96
N PRO A 463 24.28 3.36 2.05
CA PRO A 463 23.58 2.79 3.19
C PRO A 463 22.51 3.74 3.74
N GLY A 464 21.34 3.20 4.08
CA GLY A 464 20.21 3.98 4.58
C GLY A 464 19.29 4.56 3.49
N VAL A 465 19.64 4.42 2.20
CA VAL A 465 18.71 4.67 1.10
C VAL A 465 17.89 3.41 0.83
N GLU A 466 16.57 3.54 0.89
CA GLU A 466 15.63 2.47 0.62
C GLU A 466 14.68 2.85 -0.53
N VAL A 467 14.48 1.95 -1.50
CA VAL A 467 13.53 2.15 -2.61
C VAL A 467 12.44 1.09 -2.54
N TRP A 468 11.19 1.53 -2.39
CA TRP A 468 10.04 0.67 -2.09
C TRP A 468 8.98 0.70 -3.19
N GLY A 469 8.40 -0.47 -3.47
CA GLY A 469 7.37 -0.63 -4.50
C GLY A 469 7.90 -0.46 -5.92
N LEU A 470 9.20 -0.65 -6.10
CA LEU A 470 9.87 -0.67 -7.39
C LEU A 470 9.44 -1.93 -8.17
N ARG A 471 9.10 -1.75 -9.44
CA ARG A 471 8.70 -2.82 -10.37
C ARG A 471 9.61 -2.71 -11.59
N LEU A 472 10.83 -3.24 -11.48
CA LEU A 472 11.81 -3.26 -12.58
C LEU A 472 11.53 -4.39 -13.55
#